data_AF-A0A7S0MMX5-F1
#
_entry.id   AF-A0A7S0MMX5-F1
#
_cell.length_a   1.000
_cell.length_b   1.000
_cell.length_c   1.000
_cell.angle_alpha   90.00
_cell.angle_beta   90.00
_cell.angle_gamma   90.00
#
_symmetry.space_group_name_H-M   'P 1'
#
loop_
_entity.id
_entity.type
_entity.pdbx_description
1 polymer ?
#
loop_
_entity_poly.entity_id
_entity_poly.type
_entity_poly.pdbx_seq_one_letter_code
_entity_poly.pdbx_strand_id
1 'polypeptide(L)'
;GVTTTMAGQLSPFCLLIVGIVLYLFKFVYAEAGTAIPLNGGAYNLLLNTTSKSVASLAACLTILSYVATAVVSATESVTYASNLLPWINVYWWTIGLLGLFCMLSIVGISESAVVATGIFLVHMASLVAFVVIGACHALAHPEVFAANAREPLRFDWPVALLFGFCTAM
;
A
#
# COMPACT_ATOMS: atom_id res chain seq x y z
N GLY A 1 5.35 -6.99 0.52
CA GLY A 1 6.63 -7.70 0.70
C GLY A 1 6.48 -8.81 1.73
N VAL A 2 6.45 -8.45 3.02
CA VAL A 2 6.33 -9.42 4.12
C VAL A 2 5.02 -10.22 4.02
N THR A 3 3.88 -9.57 3.81
CA THR A 3 2.56 -10.20 3.62
C THR A 3 2.47 -11.09 2.37
N THR A 4 3.17 -10.71 1.29
CA THR A 4 3.33 -11.53 0.08
C THR A 4 4.06 -12.83 0.40
N THR A 5 5.13 -12.76 1.21
CA THR A 5 5.84 -13.99 1.62
C THR A 5 5.00 -14.89 2.54
N MET A 6 4.01 -14.34 3.24
CA MET A 6 3.07 -15.13 4.06
C MET A 6 2.03 -15.86 3.21
N ALA A 7 1.61 -15.28 2.08
CA ALA A 7 0.72 -15.93 1.11
C ALA A 7 1.42 -16.99 0.24
N GLY A 8 2.76 -16.92 0.15
CA GLY A 8 3.58 -17.89 -0.56
C GLY A 8 3.16 -18.03 -2.03
N GLN A 9 2.98 -19.27 -2.48
CA GLN A 9 2.55 -19.59 -3.86
C GLN A 9 1.15 -19.03 -4.22
N LEU A 10 0.30 -18.69 -3.24
CA LEU A 10 -1.02 -18.10 -3.51
C LEU A 10 -0.97 -16.58 -3.80
N SER A 11 0.20 -15.95 -3.67
CA SER A 11 0.37 -14.51 -3.84
C SER A 11 -0.19 -13.96 -5.17
N PRO A 12 0.07 -14.58 -6.35
CA PRO A 12 -0.44 -14.06 -7.61
C PRO A 12 -1.97 -14.06 -7.67
N PHE A 13 -2.59 -15.10 -7.12
CA PHE A 13 -4.05 -15.21 -7.05
C PHE A 13 -4.65 -14.16 -6.10
N CYS A 14 -4.02 -13.92 -4.95
CA CYS A 14 -4.45 -12.87 -4.03
C CYS A 14 -4.37 -11.48 -4.65
N LEU A 15 -3.27 -11.17 -5.35
CA LEU A 15 -3.09 -9.90 -6.05
C LEU A 15 -4.10 -9.73 -7.19
N LEU A 16 -4.46 -10.81 -7.88
CA LEU A 16 -5.52 -10.78 -8.89
C LEU A 16 -6.88 -10.43 -8.27
N ILE A 17 -7.24 -11.03 -7.13
CA ILE A 17 -8.48 -10.71 -6.41
C ILE A 17 -8.49 -9.23 -6.02
N VAL A 18 -7.39 -8.72 -5.45
CA VAL A 18 -7.31 -7.29 -5.07
C VAL A 18 -7.45 -6.40 -6.31
N GLY A 19 -6.79 -6.75 -7.41
CA GLY A 19 -6.94 -6.05 -8.69
C GLY A 19 -8.40 -6.02 -9.18
N ILE A 20 -9.13 -7.12 -9.07
CA ILE A 20 -10.56 -7.19 -9.41
C ILE A 20 -11.37 -6.25 -8.51
N VAL A 21 -11.15 -6.30 -7.19
CA VAL A 21 -11.87 -5.43 -6.23
C VAL A 21 -11.62 -3.95 -6.56
N LEU A 22 -10.35 -3.55 -6.75
CA LEU A 22 -9.99 -2.18 -7.12
C LEU A 22 -10.55 -1.77 -8.48
N TYR A 23 -10.63 -2.70 -9.43
CA TYR A 23 -11.27 -2.44 -10.72
C TYR A 23 -12.78 -2.18 -10.59
N LEU A 24 -13.48 -2.86 -9.69
CA LEU A 24 -14.90 -2.58 -9.42
C LEU A 24 -15.09 -1.18 -8.81
N PHE A 25 -14.18 -0.74 -7.92
CA PHE A 25 -14.20 0.61 -7.34
C PHE A 25 -14.10 1.73 -8.38
N LYS A 26 -13.51 1.48 -9.55
CA LYS A 26 -13.45 2.43 -10.67
C LYS A 26 -14.83 2.99 -11.02
N PHE A 27 -15.86 2.15 -11.06
CA PHE A 27 -17.22 2.59 -11.42
C PHE A 27 -17.81 3.50 -10.34
N VAL A 28 -17.58 3.16 -9.07
CA VAL A 28 -18.01 3.97 -7.93
C VAL A 28 -17.35 5.35 -7.96
N TYR A 29 -16.03 5.42 -8.21
CA TYR A 29 -15.32 6.69 -8.32
C TYR A 29 -15.78 7.54 -9.51
N ALA A 30 -16.06 6.91 -10.65
CA ALA A 30 -16.58 7.62 -11.82
C ALA A 30 -17.95 8.26 -11.53
N GLU A 31 -18.87 7.51 -10.91
CA GLU A 31 -20.18 8.02 -10.53
C GLU A 31 -20.06 9.14 -9.48
N ALA A 32 -19.29 8.89 -8.41
CA ALA A 32 -19.04 9.85 -7.34
C ALA A 32 -18.44 11.17 -7.86
N GLY A 33 -17.45 11.08 -8.77
CA GLY A 33 -16.80 12.25 -9.36
C GLY A 33 -17.72 13.06 -10.26
N THR A 34 -18.66 12.41 -10.97
CA THR A 34 -19.66 13.11 -11.78
C THR A 34 -20.79 13.73 -10.96
N ALA A 35 -21.15 13.13 -9.82
CA ALA A 35 -22.24 13.59 -8.97
C ALA A 35 -21.89 14.84 -8.13
N ILE A 36 -20.62 14.98 -7.70
CA ILE A 36 -20.18 16.10 -6.85
C ILE A 36 -18.90 16.73 -7.42
N PRO A 37 -19.02 17.63 -8.42
CA PRO A 37 -17.88 18.18 -9.16
C PRO A 37 -17.04 19.21 -8.37
N LEU A 38 -17.58 19.80 -7.30
CA LEU A 38 -16.90 20.78 -6.44
C LEU A 38 -16.97 20.31 -4.98
N ASN A 39 -15.83 20.27 -4.28
CA ASN A 39 -15.68 19.78 -2.90
C ASN A 39 -16.01 18.28 -2.68
N GLY A 40 -15.75 17.43 -3.69
CA GLY A 40 -16.02 15.97 -3.70
C GLY A 40 -15.17 15.10 -2.77
N GLY A 41 -14.69 15.63 -1.64
CA GLY A 41 -14.00 14.81 -0.63
C GLY A 41 -14.90 13.71 -0.06
N ALA A 42 -14.31 12.61 0.42
CA ALA A 42 -15.05 11.42 0.87
C ALA A 42 -16.16 11.72 1.89
N TYR A 43 -15.93 12.65 2.83
CA TYR A 43 -16.96 13.09 3.78
C TYR A 43 -18.15 13.78 3.08
N ASN A 44 -17.89 14.72 2.18
CA ASN A 44 -18.95 15.45 1.47
C ASN A 44 -19.71 14.52 0.52
N LEU A 45 -19.03 13.57 -0.11
CA LEU A 45 -19.68 12.53 -0.90
C LEU A 45 -20.68 11.75 -0.06
N LEU A 46 -20.27 11.26 1.10
CA LEU A 46 -21.13 10.51 1.99
C LEU A 46 -22.21 11.39 2.62
N LEU A 47 -21.92 12.65 2.96
CA LEU A 47 -22.90 13.57 3.51
C LEU A 47 -24.07 13.83 2.53
N ASN A 48 -23.81 13.82 1.23
CA ASN A 48 -24.82 14.03 0.19
C ASN A 48 -25.51 12.75 -0.29
N THR A 49 -25.01 11.57 0.10
CA THR A 49 -25.55 10.26 -0.34
C THR A 49 -26.07 9.39 0.80
N THR A 50 -25.72 9.70 2.04
CA THR A 50 -26.16 8.99 3.25
C THR A 50 -26.45 9.96 4.40
N SER A 51 -26.63 9.43 5.62
CA SER A 51 -26.89 10.24 6.82
C SER A 51 -25.61 10.88 7.38
N LYS A 52 -25.78 12.03 8.06
CA LYS A 52 -24.69 12.74 8.76
C LYS A 52 -23.88 11.82 9.70
N SER A 53 -24.55 10.93 10.42
CA SER A 53 -23.90 10.01 11.36
C SER A 53 -23.02 8.99 10.63
N VAL A 54 -23.50 8.40 9.54
CA VAL A 54 -22.72 7.45 8.75
C VAL A 54 -21.55 8.15 8.05
N ALA A 55 -21.78 9.34 7.48
CA ALA A 55 -20.73 10.14 6.86
C ALA A 55 -19.62 10.52 7.86
N SER A 56 -19.98 10.92 9.08
CA SER A 56 -19.02 11.22 10.14
C SER A 56 -18.24 9.99 10.59
N LEU A 57 -18.91 8.85 10.79
CA LEU A 57 -18.24 7.61 11.18
C LEU A 57 -17.23 7.17 10.10
N ALA A 58 -17.64 7.20 8.83
CA ALA A 58 -16.77 6.87 7.71
C ALA A 58 -15.56 7.81 7.64
N ALA A 59 -15.75 9.13 7.82
CA ALA A 59 -14.63 10.07 7.85
C ALA A 59 -13.64 9.78 9.00
N CYS A 60 -14.13 9.44 10.19
CA CYS A 60 -13.28 9.02 11.31
C CYS A 60 -12.49 7.74 10.97
N LEU A 61 -13.14 6.74 10.36
CA LEU A 61 -12.49 5.51 9.93
C LEU A 61 -11.44 5.77 8.84
N THR A 62 -11.71 6.68 7.90
CA THR A 62 -10.74 7.07 6.87
C THR A 62 -9.51 7.74 7.49
N ILE A 63 -9.69 8.67 8.43
CA ILE A 63 -8.56 9.30 9.14
C ILE A 63 -7.76 8.25 9.90
N LEU A 64 -8.43 7.36 10.64
CA LEU A 64 -7.77 6.28 11.37
C LEU A 64 -6.96 5.38 10.42
N SER A 65 -7.53 5.02 9.27
CA SER A 65 -6.86 4.24 8.23
C SER A 65 -5.62 4.96 7.72
N TYR A 66 -5.70 6.24 7.38
CA TYR A 66 -4.54 7.01 6.89
C TYR A 66 -3.43 7.13 7.94
N VAL A 67 -3.78 7.33 9.21
CA VAL A 67 -2.79 7.38 10.30
C VAL A 67 -2.12 6.01 10.45
N ALA A 68 -2.88 4.91 10.42
CA ALA A 68 -2.32 3.57 10.48
C ALA A 68 -1.38 3.29 9.28
N THR A 69 -1.79 3.63 8.06
CA THR A 69 -0.96 3.49 6.85
C THR A 69 0.32 4.32 6.94
N ALA A 70 0.26 5.55 7.47
CA ALA A 70 1.44 6.40 7.64
C ALA A 70 2.43 5.80 8.65
N VAL A 71 1.94 5.29 9.79
CA VAL A 71 2.78 4.65 10.82
C VAL A 71 3.43 3.38 10.29
N VAL A 72 2.68 2.50 9.62
CA VAL A 72 3.21 1.28 9.02
C VAL A 72 4.27 1.62 7.96
N SER A 73 3.97 2.58 7.07
CA SER A 73 4.91 3.00 6.01
C SER A 73 6.21 3.59 6.58
N ALA A 74 6.12 4.43 7.61
CA ALA A 74 7.29 4.98 8.30
C ALA A 74 8.12 3.89 9.00
N THR A 75 7.44 2.97 9.69
CA THR A 75 8.09 1.85 10.40
C THR A 75 8.82 0.93 9.44
N GLU A 76 8.21 0.56 8.31
CA GLU A 76 8.82 -0.28 7.28
C GLU A 76 10.03 0.43 6.64
N SER A 77 9.91 1.72 6.32
CA SER A 77 11.02 2.51 5.78
C SER A 77 12.23 2.54 6.73
N VAL A 78 11.98 2.75 8.03
CA VAL A 78 13.05 2.79 9.03
C VAL A 78 13.60 1.39 9.31
N THR A 79 12.77 0.35 9.26
CA THR A 79 13.20 -1.05 9.38
C THR A 79 14.14 -1.44 8.24
N TYR A 80 13.82 -1.01 7.01
CA TYR A 80 14.72 -1.18 5.87
C TYR A 80 16.06 -0.45 6.10
N ALA A 81 16.01 0.79 6.59
CA ALA A 81 17.22 1.53 6.95
C ALA A 81 18.02 0.85 8.06
N SER A 82 17.38 0.26 9.08
CA SER A 82 18.08 -0.45 10.16
C SER A 82 18.74 -1.75 9.70
N ASN A 83 18.22 -2.40 8.66
CA ASN A 83 18.87 -3.56 8.05
C ASN A 83 20.20 -3.18 7.35
N LEU A 84 20.32 -1.94 6.86
CA LEU A 84 21.55 -1.40 6.27
C LEU A 84 22.48 -0.80 7.33
N LEU A 85 21.89 -0.18 8.35
CA LEU A 85 22.56 0.59 9.39
C LEU A 85 22.06 0.11 10.77
N PRO A 86 22.71 -0.91 11.37
CA PRO A 86 22.20 -1.59 12.57
C PRO A 86 22.04 -0.71 13.82
N TRP A 87 22.69 0.46 13.87
CA TRP A 87 22.54 1.45 14.95
C TRP A 87 21.21 2.23 14.94
N ILE A 88 20.38 2.10 13.89
CA ILE A 88 19.10 2.79 13.80
C ILE A 88 18.08 2.09 14.70
N ASN A 89 17.62 2.77 15.75
CA ASN A 89 16.51 2.32 16.57
C ASN A 89 15.17 2.58 15.87
N VAL A 90 14.50 1.53 15.42
CA VAL A 90 13.27 1.62 14.61
C VAL A 90 12.19 2.48 15.27
N TYR A 91 12.00 2.32 16.58
CA TYR A 91 10.95 3.04 17.31
C TYR A 91 11.16 4.57 17.28
N TRP A 92 12.33 5.04 17.72
CA TRP A 92 12.60 6.48 17.81
C TRP A 92 12.69 7.15 16.44
N TRP A 93 13.29 6.47 15.46
CA TRP A 93 13.40 6.99 14.11
C TRP A 93 12.07 7.05 13.37
N THR A 94 11.14 6.13 13.65
CA THR A 94 9.77 6.19 13.12
C THR A 94 9.04 7.43 13.64
N ILE A 95 9.11 7.69 14.95
CA ILE A 95 8.53 8.90 15.56
C ILE A 95 9.15 10.16 14.95
N GLY A 96 10.48 10.19 14.80
CA GLY A 96 11.19 11.31 14.18
C GLY A 96 10.76 11.57 12.74
N LEU A 97 10.62 10.52 11.94
CA LEU A 97 10.19 10.62 10.54
C LEU A 97 8.75 11.15 10.42
N LEU A 98 7.82 10.61 11.21
CA LEU A 98 6.44 11.10 11.27
C LEU A 98 6.38 12.56 11.76
N GLY A 99 7.19 12.90 12.77
CA GLY A 99 7.32 14.27 13.27
C GLY A 99 7.83 15.24 12.21
N LEU A 100 8.83 14.83 11.41
CA LEU A 100 9.33 15.61 10.29
C LEU A 100 8.22 15.90 9.27
N PHE A 101 7.51 14.88 8.79
CA PHE A 101 6.42 15.08 7.83
C PHE A 101 5.27 15.91 8.41
N CYS A 102 4.96 15.73 9.70
CA CYS A 102 3.99 16.58 10.40
C CYS A 102 4.41 18.06 10.37
N MET A 103 5.68 18.36 10.67
CA MET A 103 6.20 19.72 10.62
C MET A 103 6.19 20.31 9.20
N LEU A 104 6.56 19.52 8.19
CA LEU A 104 6.49 19.96 6.78
C LEU A 104 5.05 20.32 6.38
N SER A 105 4.07 19.52 6.82
CA SER A 105 2.65 19.79 6.60
C SER A 105 2.17 21.06 7.32
N ILE A 106 2.60 21.29 8.57
CA ILE A 106 2.25 22.50 9.34
C ILE A 106 2.84 23.76 8.71
N VAL A 107 4.08 23.69 8.21
CA VAL A 107 4.74 24.80 7.49
C VAL A 107 4.00 25.16 6.20
N GLY A 108 3.08 24.30 5.73
CA GLY A 108 2.25 24.58 4.56
C GLY A 108 3.02 24.43 3.26
N ILE A 109 4.05 23.57 3.23
CA ILE A 109 4.70 23.22 1.97
C ILE A 109 3.63 22.59 1.08
N SER A 110 3.28 23.30 0.01
CA SER A 110 2.30 22.84 -0.98
C SER A 110 2.75 21.50 -1.56
N GLU A 111 1.81 20.58 -1.76
CA GLU A 111 2.06 19.32 -2.45
C GLU A 111 2.79 19.59 -3.77
N SER A 112 4.06 19.18 -3.86
CA SER A 112 4.86 19.42 -5.04
C SER A 112 4.61 18.30 -6.05
N ALA A 113 3.87 18.61 -7.10
CA ALA A 113 3.65 17.68 -8.22
C ALA A 113 4.97 17.22 -8.85
N VAL A 114 6.01 18.07 -8.85
CA VAL A 114 7.35 17.73 -9.34
C VAL A 114 8.02 16.69 -8.45
N VAL A 115 7.98 16.88 -7.12
CA VAL A 115 8.55 15.91 -6.16
C VAL A 115 7.79 14.59 -6.22
N ALA A 116 6.46 14.64 -6.24
CA ALA A 116 5.62 13.45 -6.35
C ALA A 116 5.91 12.66 -7.65
N THR A 117 6.06 13.36 -8.78
CA THR A 117 6.45 12.74 -10.05
C THR A 117 7.84 12.10 -9.96
N GLY A 118 8.81 12.76 -9.32
CA GLY A 118 10.14 12.20 -9.10
C GLY A 118 10.11 10.89 -8.30
N ILE A 119 9.38 10.87 -7.18
CA ILE A 119 9.20 9.66 -6.36
C ILE A 119 8.52 8.55 -7.17
N PHE A 120 7.47 8.90 -7.92
CA PHE A 120 6.76 7.95 -8.78
C PHE A 120 7.67 7.34 -9.85
N LEU A 121 8.52 8.12 -10.51
CA LEU A 121 9.46 7.61 -11.51
C LEU A 121 10.49 6.66 -10.91
N VAL A 122 11.05 6.98 -9.74
CA VAL A 122 11.97 6.09 -9.02
C VAL A 122 11.27 4.79 -8.62
N HIS A 123 10.03 4.88 -8.13
CA HIS A 123 9.22 3.72 -7.78
C HIS A 123 8.97 2.83 -9.00
N MET A 124 8.56 3.42 -10.12
CA MET A 124 8.31 2.68 -11.35
C MET A 124 9.57 2.03 -11.91
N ALA A 125 10.69 2.75 -11.93
CA ALA A 125 11.97 2.21 -12.38
C ALA A 125 12.41 1.02 -11.52
N SER A 126 12.22 1.10 -10.20
CA SER A 126 12.53 0.02 -9.27
C SER A 126 11.66 -1.22 -9.52
N LEU A 127 10.34 -1.04 -9.69
CA LEU A 127 9.42 -2.15 -10.01
C LEU A 127 9.77 -2.82 -11.35
N VAL A 128 10.04 -2.03 -12.39
CA VAL A 128 10.43 -2.56 -13.70
C VAL A 128 11.74 -3.35 -13.58
N ALA A 129 12.74 -2.81 -12.87
CA ALA A 129 13.99 -3.51 -12.64
C ALA A 129 13.78 -4.86 -11.92
N PHE A 130 12.97 -4.90 -10.85
CA PHE A 130 12.66 -6.14 -10.14
C PHE A 130 11.93 -7.16 -11.02
N VAL A 131 10.97 -6.72 -11.85
CA VAL A 131 10.27 -7.61 -12.78
C VAL A 131 11.23 -8.20 -13.81
N VAL A 132 12.08 -7.37 -14.42
CA VAL A 132 13.04 -7.82 -15.44
C VAL A 132 14.05 -8.77 -14.85
N ILE A 133 14.70 -8.41 -13.74
CA ILE A 133 15.69 -9.26 -13.06
C ILE A 133 15.04 -10.57 -12.61
N GLY A 134 13.86 -10.50 -11.99
CA GLY A 134 13.11 -11.67 -11.54
C GLY A 134 12.72 -12.60 -12.68
N ALA A 135 12.25 -12.06 -13.81
CA ALA A 135 11.90 -12.83 -14.99
C ALA A 135 13.13 -13.49 -15.64
N CYS A 136 14.23 -12.74 -15.80
CA CYS A 136 15.48 -13.30 -16.31
C CYS A 136 16.00 -14.44 -15.41
N HIS A 137 15.97 -14.27 -14.09
CA HIS A 137 16.37 -15.30 -13.14
C HIS A 137 15.44 -16.53 -13.20
N ALA A 138 14.12 -16.34 -13.27
CA ALA A 138 13.17 -17.44 -13.37
C ALA A 138 13.32 -18.25 -14.67
N LEU A 139 13.67 -17.60 -15.79
CA LEU A 139 13.91 -18.25 -17.07
C LEU A 139 15.27 -18.98 -17.11
N ALA A 140 16.30 -18.42 -16.47
CA ALA A 140 17.61 -19.05 -16.38
C ALA A 140 17.64 -20.25 -15.42
N HIS A 141 16.79 -20.23 -14.38
CA HIS A 141 16.72 -21.23 -13.30
C HIS A 141 15.29 -21.77 -13.11
N PRO A 142 14.74 -22.51 -14.09
CA PRO A 142 13.39 -23.05 -14.00
C PRO A 142 13.21 -24.00 -12.81
N GLU A 143 14.28 -24.67 -12.35
CA GLU A 143 14.29 -25.53 -11.18
C GLU A 143 14.00 -24.76 -9.88
N VAL A 144 14.55 -23.56 -9.73
CA VAL A 144 14.32 -22.71 -8.55
C VAL A 144 12.89 -22.21 -8.55
N PHE A 145 12.37 -21.81 -9.73
CA PHE A 145 10.98 -21.40 -9.87
C PHE A 145 10.02 -22.55 -9.54
N ALA A 146 10.27 -23.75 -10.07
CA ALA A 146 9.46 -24.94 -9.80
C ALA A 146 9.52 -25.36 -8.32
N ALA A 147 10.68 -25.21 -7.67
CA ALA A 147 10.83 -25.46 -6.23
C ALA A 147 9.98 -24.47 -5.42
N ASN A 148 10.08 -23.17 -5.70
CA ASN A 148 9.29 -22.14 -5.02
C ASN A 148 7.78 -22.32 -5.23
N ALA A 149 7.36 -22.78 -6.41
CA ALA A 149 5.95 -23.05 -6.71
C ALA A 149 5.40 -24.27 -5.97
N ARG A 150 6.27 -25.20 -5.54
CA ARG A 150 5.88 -26.40 -4.78
C ARG A 150 6.09 -26.26 -3.28
N GLU A 151 6.66 -25.14 -2.83
CA GLU A 151 6.87 -24.86 -1.42
C GLU A 151 5.53 -24.95 -0.68
N PRO A 152 5.43 -25.76 0.40
CA PRO A 152 4.20 -25.86 1.16
C PRO A 152 3.82 -24.49 1.74
N LEU A 153 2.52 -24.25 1.88
CA LEU A 153 2.04 -23.02 2.49
C LEU A 153 2.51 -22.97 3.95
N ARG A 154 2.98 -21.79 4.37
CA ARG A 154 3.38 -21.54 5.77
C ARG A 154 2.19 -21.55 6.73
N PHE A 155 0.99 -21.26 6.22
CA PHE A 155 -0.27 -21.24 6.94
C PHE A 155 -1.33 -21.99 6.15
N ASP A 156 -2.43 -22.36 6.82
CA ASP A 156 -3.60 -22.92 6.16
C ASP A 156 -4.10 -22.00 5.03
N TRP A 157 -4.64 -22.59 3.98
CA TRP A 157 -5.02 -21.87 2.77
C TRP A 157 -5.94 -20.65 3.00
N PRO A 158 -6.92 -20.64 3.95
CA PRO A 158 -7.76 -19.46 4.16
C PRO A 158 -6.98 -18.29 4.76
N VAL A 159 -6.06 -18.59 5.68
CA VAL A 159 -5.24 -17.60 6.36
C VAL A 159 -4.18 -17.04 5.40
N ALA A 160 -3.59 -17.90 4.57
CA ALA A 160 -2.67 -17.49 3.51
C ALA A 160 -3.35 -16.54 2.49
N LEU A 161 -4.60 -16.83 2.11
CA LEU A 161 -5.39 -15.93 1.24
C LEU A 161 -5.67 -14.59 1.91
N LEU A 162 -6.04 -14.58 3.19
CA LEU A 162 -6.29 -13.35 3.95
C LEU A 162 -5.04 -12.46 3.99
N PHE A 163 -3.88 -13.02 4.36
CA PHE A 163 -2.62 -12.27 4.37
C PHE A 163 -2.20 -11.80 2.98
N GLY A 164 -2.46 -12.61 1.94
CA GLY A 164 -2.23 -12.22 0.56
C GLY A 164 -3.11 -11.05 0.13
N PHE A 165 -4.39 -11.04 0.51
CA PHE A 165 -5.29 -9.91 0.25
C PHE A 165 -4.81 -8.64 0.96
N CYS A 166 -4.39 -8.76 2.23
CA CYS A 166 -3.79 -7.67 2.99
C CYS A 166 -2.44 -7.17 2.42
N THR A 167 -1.87 -7.81 1.40
CA THR A 167 -0.65 -7.33 0.75
C THR A 167 -0.86 -6.05 -0.05
N ALA A 168 -2.07 -5.84 -0.56
CA ALA A 168 -2.40 -4.72 -1.43
C ALA A 168 -3.38 -3.73 -0.78
N MET A 169 -3.58 -3.84 0.55
CA MET A 169 -4.34 -2.90 1.39
C MET A 169 -3.41 -2.09 2.28
#